data_AF-A0A964ZA69-F1
#
_entry.id   AF-A0A964ZA69-F1
#
_cell.length_a   1.000
_cell.length_b   1.000
_cell.length_c   1.000
_cell.angle_alpha   90.00
_cell.angle_beta   90.00
_cell.angle_gamma   90.00
#
_symmetry.space_group_name_H-M   'P 1'
#
loop_
_entity.id
_entity.type
_entity.pdbx_description
1 polymer ?
#
loop_
_entity_poly.entity_id
_entity_poly.type
_entity_poly.pdbx_seq_one_letter_code
_entity_poly.pdbx_strand_id
1 'polypeptide(L)'
;MKKHSKASRLAASLFAVALIASACGGDDAATEDTTATEEPAAEPVSYPTLAECADVTYDYTYTPPASAGMTVTYDISPDAVWEDGSPITAADFKATWESALNTPGSISTVGYDQINSVEPGTSDKQVVVDFKSVYGPYKGLFGGLIKAAAVKNPSDISA
;
A
#
# COMPACT_ATOMS: atom_id res chain seq x y z
N MET A 1 -30.64 13.30 56.74
CA MET A 1 -31.56 12.20 57.17
C MET A 1 -31.84 11.35 55.93
N LYS A 2 -31.10 10.26 55.70
CA LYS A 2 -31.35 8.85 56.11
C LYS A 2 -32.58 8.18 55.43
N LYS A 3 -32.25 7.41 54.36
CA LYS A 3 -32.78 6.12 53.84
C LYS A 3 -34.22 6.03 53.31
N HIS A 4 -34.36 5.24 52.24
CA HIS A 4 -35.34 4.17 51.90
C HIS A 4 -35.54 4.15 50.36
N SER A 5 -35.57 3.05 49.60
CA SER A 5 -35.25 1.64 49.78
C SER A 5 -35.22 0.92 48.41
N LYS A 6 -34.64 -0.28 48.41
CA LYS A 6 -34.39 -1.28 47.34
C LYS A 6 -35.58 -1.62 46.42
N ALA A 7 -35.28 -2.01 45.17
CA ALA A 7 -35.84 -3.23 44.55
C ALA A 7 -35.05 -3.65 43.29
N SER A 8 -34.28 -4.73 43.43
CA SER A 8 -33.72 -5.55 42.37
C SER A 8 -34.79 -6.55 41.91
N ARG A 9 -34.89 -6.83 40.61
CA ARG A 9 -35.55 -8.04 40.09
C ARG A 9 -34.71 -8.59 38.94
N LEU A 10 -33.88 -9.59 39.27
CA LEU A 10 -33.45 -10.62 38.32
C LEU A 10 -34.68 -11.44 37.92
N ALA A 11 -34.81 -11.75 36.64
CA ALA A 11 -35.58 -12.89 36.17
C ALA A 11 -34.64 -13.79 35.36
N ALA A 12 -34.29 -14.93 35.96
CA ALA A 12 -33.71 -16.07 35.29
C ALA A 12 -34.87 -16.97 34.82
N SER A 13 -34.84 -17.43 33.57
CA SER A 13 -35.61 -18.61 33.16
C SER A 13 -34.83 -19.41 32.13
N LEU A 14 -34.37 -20.58 32.59
CA LEU A 14 -33.87 -21.70 31.79
C LEU A 14 -34.91 -22.14 30.76
N PHE A 15 -34.50 -22.57 29.56
CA PHE A 15 -35.13 -23.72 28.90
C PHE A 15 -34.17 -24.40 27.88
N ALA A 16 -33.85 -25.65 28.21
CA ALA A 16 -33.57 -26.82 27.37
C ALA A 16 -32.60 -26.74 26.17
N VAL A 17 -31.51 -27.49 26.32
CA VAL A 17 -30.71 -28.11 25.24
C VAL A 17 -31.61 -29.00 24.39
N ALA A 18 -31.57 -28.84 23.06
CA ALA A 18 -32.04 -29.84 22.11
C ALA A 18 -31.01 -30.02 20.98
N LEU A 19 -30.35 -31.18 21.00
CA LEU A 19 -29.60 -31.75 19.87
C LEU A 19 -30.61 -32.14 18.79
N ILE A 20 -30.50 -31.59 17.58
CA ILE A 20 -31.17 -32.17 16.41
C ILE A 20 -30.16 -32.31 15.28
N ALA A 21 -30.02 -33.57 14.89
CA ALA A 21 -29.12 -34.11 13.90
C ALA A 21 -29.43 -33.60 12.49
N SER A 22 -28.39 -33.54 11.66
CA SER A 22 -28.46 -33.31 10.23
C SER A 22 -29.40 -34.31 9.56
N ALA A 23 -30.46 -33.82 8.93
CA ALA A 23 -31.24 -34.55 7.94
C ALA A 23 -31.40 -33.68 6.70
N CYS A 24 -31.28 -34.35 5.56
CA CYS A 24 -31.11 -33.82 4.21
C CYS A 24 -32.44 -33.30 3.63
N GLY A 25 -32.40 -32.14 2.96
CA GLY A 25 -33.22 -31.82 1.78
C GLY A 25 -34.66 -31.34 1.96
N GLY A 26 -35.00 -30.25 1.25
CA GLY A 26 -36.33 -30.05 0.65
C GLY A 26 -37.18 -28.88 1.16
N ASP A 27 -37.15 -27.80 0.38
CA ASP A 27 -38.28 -26.96 -0.09
C ASP A 27 -39.01 -25.93 0.81
N ASP A 28 -39.16 -24.75 0.18
CA ASP A 28 -40.19 -23.69 0.28
C ASP A 28 -40.12 -22.53 1.30
N ALA A 29 -39.60 -21.42 0.78
CA ALA A 29 -40.24 -20.10 0.65
C ALA A 29 -40.73 -19.32 1.89
N ALA A 30 -39.99 -18.25 2.23
CA ALA A 30 -40.55 -16.91 2.46
C ALA A 30 -39.43 -15.85 2.40
N THR A 31 -39.36 -15.14 1.28
CA THR A 31 -38.72 -13.84 1.07
C THR A 31 -39.34 -12.75 1.94
N GLU A 32 -38.52 -11.88 2.56
CA GLU A 32 -38.51 -10.40 2.44
C GLU A 32 -37.15 -9.92 3.00
N ASP A 33 -36.27 -9.44 2.12
CA ASP A 33 -35.91 -8.03 1.93
C ASP A 33 -34.54 -7.70 2.57
N THR A 34 -33.49 -8.13 1.88
CA THR A 34 -32.13 -7.63 2.07
C THR A 34 -31.90 -6.59 0.99
N THR A 35 -32.04 -5.33 1.36
CA THR A 35 -31.53 -4.20 0.59
C THR A 35 -30.01 -4.35 0.52
N ALA A 36 -29.53 -4.89 -0.59
CA ALA A 36 -28.13 -4.91 -0.93
C ALA A 36 -27.66 -3.46 -1.07
N THR A 37 -26.74 -3.06 -0.19
CA THR A 37 -25.90 -1.88 -0.42
C THR A 37 -25.25 -2.05 -1.79
N GLU A 38 -25.59 -1.19 -2.74
CA GLU A 38 -24.96 -1.16 -4.07
C GLU A 38 -23.44 -0.97 -3.90
N GLU A 39 -22.71 -2.04 -4.21
CA GLU A 39 -21.27 -1.99 -4.45
C GLU A 39 -21.04 -1.01 -5.60
N PRO A 40 -20.19 0.02 -5.45
CA PRO A 40 -19.93 0.97 -6.53
C PRO A 40 -19.40 0.17 -7.72
N ALA A 41 -20.16 0.20 -8.82
CA ALA A 41 -19.82 -0.49 -10.04
C ALA A 41 -18.38 -0.15 -10.42
N ALA A 42 -17.51 -1.15 -10.42
CA ALA A 42 -16.17 -1.00 -10.94
C ALA A 42 -16.28 -0.45 -12.37
N GLU A 43 -15.65 0.70 -12.60
CA GLU A 43 -15.45 1.27 -13.93
C GLU A 43 -14.98 0.14 -14.87
N PRO A 44 -15.55 -0.01 -16.08
CA PRO A 44 -15.23 -1.13 -16.95
C PRO A 44 -13.75 -1.06 -17.33
N VAL A 45 -12.95 -1.94 -16.74
CA VAL A 45 -11.56 -2.14 -17.12
C VAL A 45 -11.54 -2.75 -18.52
N SER A 46 -11.17 -1.93 -19.51
CA SER A 46 -11.00 -2.37 -20.89
C SER A 46 -9.69 -3.12 -21.02
N TYR A 47 -9.78 -4.43 -21.25
CA TYR A 47 -8.64 -5.26 -21.60
C TYR A 47 -8.42 -5.22 -23.11
N PRO A 48 -7.16 -5.21 -23.58
CA PRO A 48 -6.88 -5.38 -24.99
C PRO A 48 -7.45 -6.71 -25.47
N THR A 49 -8.06 -6.67 -26.65
CA THR A 49 -8.53 -7.86 -27.36
C THR A 49 -7.37 -8.76 -27.74
N LEU A 50 -7.68 -10.02 -28.03
CA LEU A 50 -6.68 -10.98 -28.50
C LEU A 50 -5.97 -10.50 -29.78
N ALA A 51 -6.68 -9.78 -30.65
CA ALA A 51 -6.12 -9.19 -31.86
C ALA A 51 -5.10 -8.09 -31.53
N GLU A 52 -5.41 -7.22 -30.56
CA GLU A 52 -4.49 -6.17 -30.12
C GLU A 52 -3.24 -6.73 -29.43
N CYS A 53 -3.38 -7.84 -28.69
CA CYS A 53 -2.23 -8.54 -28.11
C CYS A 53 -1.37 -9.28 -29.17
N ALA A 54 -1.94 -9.64 -30.32
CA ALA A 54 -1.25 -10.40 -31.37
C ALA A 54 -0.23 -9.55 -32.15
N ASP A 55 -0.45 -8.23 -32.22
CA ASP A 55 0.43 -7.30 -32.93
C ASP A 55 1.55 -6.72 -32.04
N VAL A 56 1.63 -7.15 -30.77
CA VAL A 56 2.69 -6.69 -29.85
C VAL A 56 4.02 -7.35 -30.24
N THR A 57 4.86 -6.61 -30.95
CA THR A 57 6.22 -7.03 -31.26
C THR A 57 7.17 -6.55 -30.16
N TYR A 58 7.82 -7.50 -29.48
CA TYR A 58 8.92 -7.21 -28.56
C TYR A 58 10.26 -7.35 -29.29
N ASP A 59 11.10 -6.32 -29.22
CA ASP A 59 12.48 -6.42 -29.67
C ASP A 59 13.30 -7.18 -28.62
N TYR A 60 13.29 -8.52 -28.71
CA TYR A 60 14.13 -9.39 -27.87
C TYR A 60 15.62 -9.32 -28.23
N THR A 61 15.98 -8.58 -29.28
CA THR A 61 17.37 -8.31 -29.68
C THR A 61 17.87 -6.96 -29.20
N TYR A 62 16.98 -6.12 -28.64
CA TYR A 62 17.34 -4.87 -27.99
C TYR A 62 18.21 -5.17 -26.78
N THR A 63 19.51 -5.05 -26.97
CA THR A 63 20.47 -4.99 -25.87
C THR A 63 20.54 -3.51 -25.45
N PRO A 64 19.93 -3.11 -24.32
CA PRO A 64 20.18 -1.77 -23.80
C PRO A 64 21.69 -1.62 -23.67
N PRO A 65 22.27 -0.46 -24.07
CA PRO A 65 23.71 -0.28 -23.96
C PRO A 65 24.13 -0.58 -22.53
N ALA A 66 25.23 -1.29 -22.36
CA ALA A 66 25.74 -1.81 -21.08
C ALA A 66 26.03 -0.72 -20.02
N SER A 67 25.75 0.55 -20.35
CA SER A 67 26.02 1.75 -19.57
C SER A 67 24.87 2.76 -19.58
N ALA A 68 23.71 2.48 -20.19
CA ALA A 68 22.56 3.36 -19.96
C ALA A 68 22.00 3.06 -18.58
N GLY A 69 22.37 3.90 -17.60
CA GLY A 69 21.64 3.99 -16.35
C GLY A 69 20.15 4.16 -16.63
N MET A 70 19.32 3.77 -15.66
CA MET A 70 17.89 3.95 -15.73
C MET A 70 17.51 5.14 -14.86
N THR A 71 16.71 6.05 -15.38
CA THR A 71 16.14 7.16 -14.60
C THR A 71 14.66 6.90 -14.40
N VAL A 72 14.19 7.03 -13.16
CA VAL A 72 12.78 6.94 -12.79
C VAL A 72 12.36 8.28 -12.21
N THR A 73 11.36 8.91 -12.81
CA THR A 73 10.72 10.11 -12.29
C THR A 73 9.43 9.72 -11.58
N TYR A 74 9.31 10.12 -10.32
CA TYR A 74 8.10 9.97 -9.52
C TYR A 74 7.40 11.32 -9.45
N ASP A 75 6.18 11.39 -9.96
CA ASP A 75 5.26 12.50 -9.72
C ASP A 75 4.39 12.17 -8.51
N ILE A 76 4.63 12.87 -7.41
CA ILE A 76 3.92 12.72 -6.15
C ILE A 76 2.56 13.42 -6.29
N SER A 77 1.49 12.74 -5.87
CA SER A 77 0.16 13.35 -5.81
C SER A 77 0.21 14.67 -5.03
N PRO A 78 -0.44 15.75 -5.50
CA PRO A 78 -0.49 17.02 -4.78
C PRO A 78 -1.12 16.86 -3.38
N ASP A 79 -2.04 15.91 -3.22
CA ASP A 79 -2.75 15.63 -1.96
C ASP A 79 -1.93 14.74 -1.00
N ALA A 80 -0.80 14.19 -1.44
CA ALA A 80 0.03 13.33 -0.60
C ALA A 80 0.77 14.16 0.46
N VAL A 81 0.32 14.03 1.70
CA VAL A 81 0.87 14.68 2.90
C VAL A 81 1.07 13.64 4.00
N TRP A 82 1.96 13.94 4.93
CA TRP A 82 2.08 13.23 6.19
C TRP A 82 0.90 13.53 7.12
N GLU A 83 0.75 12.76 8.19
CA GLU A 83 -0.34 12.89 9.18
C GLU A 83 -0.44 14.29 9.83
N ASP A 84 0.65 15.07 9.84
CA ASP A 84 0.67 16.45 10.34
C ASP A 84 0.42 17.51 9.26
N GLY A 85 0.05 17.08 8.05
CA GLY A 85 -0.20 17.93 6.89
C GLY A 85 1.05 18.40 6.15
N SER A 86 2.26 18.05 6.60
CA SER A 86 3.48 18.39 5.86
C SER A 86 3.55 17.62 4.52
N PRO A 87 4.00 18.25 3.43
CA PRO A 87 4.04 17.59 2.13
C PRO A 87 5.09 16.47 2.11
N ILE A 88 4.77 15.36 1.42
CA ILE A 88 5.78 14.39 1.01
C ILE A 88 6.60 15.01 -0.15
N THR A 89 7.93 14.92 -0.06
CA THR A 89 8.87 15.54 -1.02
C THR A 89 10.06 14.61 -1.34
N ALA A 90 10.96 15.06 -2.24
CA ALA A 90 12.22 14.36 -2.55
C ALA A 90 13.10 14.11 -1.31
N ALA A 91 13.00 14.94 -0.27
CA ALA A 91 13.76 14.74 0.97
C ALA A 91 13.40 13.42 1.67
N ASP A 92 12.12 13.02 1.63
CA ASP A 92 11.64 11.78 2.23
C ASP A 92 12.13 10.55 1.45
N PHE A 93 12.17 10.65 0.11
CA PHE A 93 12.76 9.62 -0.75
C PHE A 93 14.26 9.46 -0.48
N LYS A 94 14.99 10.58 -0.37
CA LYS A 94 16.42 10.57 -0.08
C LYS A 94 16.71 9.98 1.30
N ALA A 95 15.96 10.38 2.33
CA ALA A 95 16.04 9.79 3.66
C ALA A 95 15.80 8.27 3.64
N THR A 96 14.78 7.82 2.90
CA THR A 96 14.46 6.40 2.75
C THR A 96 15.62 5.63 2.09
N TRP A 97 16.19 6.18 1.01
CA TRP A 97 17.31 5.57 0.32
C TRP A 97 18.57 5.49 1.19
N GLU A 98 18.95 6.61 1.83
CA GLU A 98 20.16 6.66 2.65
C GLU A 98 20.03 5.79 3.90
N SER A 99 18.88 5.84 4.58
CA SER A 99 18.61 4.98 5.74
C SER A 99 18.65 3.50 5.40
N ALA A 100 18.09 3.10 4.26
CA ALA A 100 18.13 1.70 3.80
C ALA A 100 19.58 1.21 3.62
N LEU A 101 20.47 2.09 3.17
CA LEU A 101 21.89 1.78 2.93
C LEU A 101 22.75 1.80 4.20
N ASN A 102 22.50 2.74 5.12
CA ASN A 102 23.47 3.00 6.21
C ASN A 102 22.94 2.71 7.62
N THR A 103 21.63 2.49 7.81
CA THR A 103 21.09 2.18 9.14
C THR A 103 21.50 0.77 9.57
N PRO A 104 22.16 0.59 10.73
CA PRO A 104 22.47 -0.73 11.26
C PRO A 104 21.21 -1.60 11.44
N GLY A 105 21.26 -2.83 10.95
CA GLY A 105 20.12 -3.76 11.02
C GLY A 105 19.04 -3.53 9.96
N SER A 106 19.30 -2.71 8.95
CA SER A 106 18.45 -2.64 7.75
C SER A 106 18.20 -4.05 7.19
N ILE A 107 16.94 -4.36 6.90
CA ILE A 107 16.49 -5.70 6.48
C ILE A 107 17.14 -6.08 5.14
N SER A 108 17.34 -5.10 4.25
CA SER A 108 17.97 -5.30 2.95
C SER A 108 18.43 -3.97 2.35
N THR A 109 19.58 -4.00 1.69
CA THR A 109 20.09 -2.91 0.83
C THR A 109 19.82 -3.15 -0.65
N VAL A 110 19.32 -4.34 -1.01
CA VAL A 110 19.16 -4.77 -2.41
C VAL A 110 18.24 -3.81 -3.16
N GLY A 111 18.71 -3.31 -4.30
CA GLY A 111 17.98 -2.38 -5.16
C GLY A 111 18.24 -0.92 -4.79
N TYR A 112 18.25 -0.57 -3.50
CA TYR A 112 18.72 0.75 -3.05
C TYR A 112 20.21 0.95 -3.32
N ASP A 113 21.00 -0.13 -3.30
CA ASP A 113 22.41 -0.14 -3.69
C ASP A 113 22.65 0.09 -5.19
N GLN A 114 21.60 -0.05 -6.01
CA GLN A 114 21.64 0.24 -7.45
C GLN A 114 21.39 1.72 -7.76
N ILE A 115 20.95 2.51 -6.79
CA ILE A 115 20.69 3.95 -6.97
C ILE A 115 22.01 4.73 -6.93
N ASN A 116 22.16 5.68 -7.86
CA ASN A 116 23.23 6.66 -7.92
C ASN A 116 22.84 7.97 -7.22
N SER A 117 21.63 8.46 -7.48
CA SER A 117 21.13 9.73 -6.93
C SER A 117 19.62 9.72 -6.75
N VAL A 118 19.18 10.49 -5.75
CA VAL A 118 17.78 10.83 -5.50
C VAL A 118 17.72 12.34 -5.34
N GLU A 119 17.14 13.02 -6.32
CA GLU A 119 17.15 14.49 -6.42
C GLU A 119 15.73 15.04 -6.63
N PRO A 120 15.45 16.28 -6.22
CA PRO A 120 14.21 16.95 -6.58
C PRO A 120 14.13 17.14 -8.10
N GLY A 121 12.91 16.98 -8.63
CA GLY A 121 12.62 17.25 -10.03
C GLY A 121 12.26 18.72 -10.29
N THR A 122 11.39 18.93 -11.26
CA THR A 122 10.93 20.27 -11.67
C THR A 122 9.96 20.94 -10.70
N SER A 123 9.47 20.21 -9.69
CA SER A 123 8.60 20.73 -8.63
C SER A 123 8.90 20.06 -7.30
N ASP A 124 8.40 20.64 -6.20
CA ASP A 124 8.49 20.06 -4.86
C ASP A 124 7.79 18.69 -4.72
N LYS A 125 6.97 18.33 -5.71
CA LYS A 125 6.23 17.07 -5.81
C LYS A 125 6.82 16.13 -6.87
N GLN A 126 8.02 16.40 -7.38
CA GLN A 126 8.68 15.50 -8.32
C GLN A 126 10.01 15.02 -7.75
N VAL A 127 10.29 13.73 -7.92
CA VAL A 127 11.54 13.10 -7.50
C VAL A 127 12.16 12.40 -8.70
N VAL A 128 13.45 12.60 -8.92
CA VAL A 128 14.22 11.92 -9.97
C VAL A 128 15.19 10.96 -9.30
N VAL A 129 15.09 9.68 -9.65
CA VAL A 129 15.94 8.62 -9.13
C VAL A 129 16.75 8.04 -10.27
N ASP A 130 18.06 8.22 -10.22
CA ASP A 130 18.99 7.66 -11.21
C ASP A 130 19.60 6.38 -10.67
N PHE A 131 19.63 5.36 -11.51
CA PHE A 131 20.21 4.05 -11.22
C PHE A 131 21.51 3.84 -11.99
N LYS A 132 22.40 3.03 -11.40
CA LYS A 132 23.69 2.58 -11.97
C LYS A 132 23.51 1.77 -13.25
N SER A 133 22.40 1.05 -13.34
CA SER A 133 22.05 0.14 -14.43
C SER A 133 20.53 -0.01 -14.50
N VAL A 134 20.03 -0.68 -15.53
CA VAL A 134 18.61 -1.04 -15.60
C VAL A 134 18.26 -1.97 -14.44
N TYR A 135 17.33 -1.52 -13.59
CA TYR A 135 16.86 -2.28 -12.42
C TYR A 135 15.35 -2.54 -12.53
N GLY A 136 14.97 -3.65 -13.15
CA GLY A 136 13.56 -4.00 -13.39
C GLY A 136 12.65 -3.99 -12.14
N PRO A 137 13.11 -4.45 -10.96
CA PRO A 137 12.30 -4.46 -9.74
C PRO A 137 12.11 -3.09 -9.05
N TYR A 138 12.45 -1.95 -9.68
CA TYR A 138 12.45 -0.63 -9.03
C TYR A 138 11.14 -0.24 -8.34
N LYS A 139 9.99 -0.72 -8.83
CA LYS A 139 8.68 -0.47 -8.22
C LYS A 139 8.51 -1.08 -6.82
N GLY A 140 9.37 -2.03 -6.44
CA GLY A 140 9.42 -2.56 -5.07
C GLY A 140 10.21 -1.68 -4.09
N LEU A 141 10.92 -0.67 -4.59
CA LEU A 141 11.58 0.33 -3.76
C LEU A 141 10.58 1.41 -3.34
N PHE A 142 10.89 2.13 -2.27
CA PHE A 142 10.06 3.23 -1.74
C PHE A 142 8.62 2.83 -1.34
N GLY A 143 8.36 1.54 -1.08
CA GLY A 143 7.05 1.07 -0.61
C GLY A 143 6.66 1.55 0.80
N GLY A 144 7.65 2.00 1.58
CA GLY A 144 7.46 2.77 2.81
C GLY A 144 8.46 3.92 2.83
N LEU A 145 7.98 5.12 3.11
CA LEU A 145 8.82 6.32 3.17
C LEU A 145 9.17 6.66 4.62
N ILE A 146 10.38 7.18 4.81
CA ILE A 146 10.80 7.84 6.04
C ILE A 146 10.50 9.32 5.91
N LYS A 147 9.78 9.86 6.89
CA LYS A 147 9.63 11.31 7.03
C LYS A 147 10.95 11.92 7.46
N ALA A 148 11.64 12.60 6.54
CA ALA A 148 12.97 13.13 6.78
C ALA A 148 13.01 14.08 7.97
N ALA A 149 11.97 14.90 8.15
CA ALA A 149 11.85 15.86 9.25
C ALA A 149 11.56 15.21 10.61
N ALA A 150 11.18 13.93 10.66
CA ALA A 150 10.89 13.22 11.90
C ALA A 150 12.10 12.49 12.49
N VAL A 151 13.22 12.43 11.75
CA VAL A 151 14.43 11.74 12.17
C VAL A 151 15.58 12.73 12.34
N LYS A 152 16.40 12.50 13.37
CA LYS A 152 17.54 13.36 13.67
C LYS A 152 18.66 13.23 12.63
N ASN A 153 18.87 12.01 12.13
CA ASN A 153 19.80 11.71 11.06
C ASN A 153 19.09 10.87 9.97
N PRO A 154 18.75 11.47 8.82
CA PRO A 154 18.07 10.76 7.73
C PRO A 154 18.87 9.62 7.13
N SER A 155 20.20 9.67 7.19
CA SER A 155 21.05 8.64 6.63
C SER A 155 21.21 7.43 7.56
N ASP A 156 21.04 7.62 8.86
CA ASP A 156 21.06 6.54 9.86
C ASP A 156 20.01 6.85 10.94
N ILE A 157 18.87 6.19 10.84
CA ILE A 157 17.72 6.47 11.72
C ILE A 157 17.87 5.85 13.12
N SER A 158 18.96 5.15 13.39
CA SER A 158 19.27 4.61 14.72
C SER A 158 19.98 5.62 15.65
N ALA A 159 20.39 6.77 15.11
CA ALA A 159 21.27 7.77 15.76
C ALA A 159 20.58 9.02 16.34
#